data_AF-A0ABC9XKU0-F1
#
_entry.id   AF-A0ABC9XKU0-F1
#
_cell.length_a   1.000
_cell.length_b   1.000
_cell.length_c   1.000
_cell.angle_alpha   90.00
_cell.angle_beta   90.00
_cell.angle_gamma   90.00
#
_symmetry.space_group_name_H-M   'P 1'
#
loop_
_entity.id
_entity.type
_entity.pdbx_description
1 polymer ?
#
loop_
_entity_poly.entity_id
_entity_poly.type
_entity_poly.pdbx_seq_one_letter_code
_entity_poly.pdbx_strand_id
1 'polypeptide(L)'
;MSLVAPQLVETFPQQKGFLHTYCSKAIYILTLLLDGYKFNEHTWSSIHFSRQAANTDIGWTLGFMLNFTNMIPTEALEHIKGHQPSLWAGAVSFIVLAIVAGLVAVFLQCSWKTE
;
A
#
# COMPACT_ATOMS: atom_id res chain seq x y z
N MET A 1 46.45 17.80 12.46
CA MET A 1 45.49 18.92 12.45
C MET A 1 44.10 18.33 12.18
N SER A 2 43.30 18.06 13.20
CA SER A 2 41.92 17.59 12.95
C SER A 2 41.09 18.76 12.43
N LEU A 3 40.50 18.62 11.25
CA LEU A 3 39.53 19.57 10.66
C LEU A 3 38.19 19.62 11.43
N VAL A 4 38.08 18.90 12.55
CA VAL A 4 36.88 18.84 13.39
C VAL A 4 37.03 19.80 14.55
N ALA A 5 36.07 20.72 14.67
CA ALA A 5 36.03 21.66 15.79
C ALA A 5 35.94 20.90 17.14
N PRO A 6 36.73 21.28 18.17
CA PRO A 6 36.77 20.59 19.45
C PRO A 6 35.41 20.56 20.16
N GLN A 7 34.65 21.66 20.06
CA GLN A 7 33.28 21.77 20.60
C GLN A 7 32.35 20.66 20.07
N LEU A 8 32.52 20.27 18.80
CA LEU A 8 31.68 19.26 18.17
C LEU A 8 31.99 17.87 18.73
N VAL A 9 33.27 17.59 19.02
CA VAL A 9 33.72 16.32 19.60
C VAL A 9 33.18 16.14 21.01
N GLU A 10 33.14 17.22 21.79
CA GLU A 10 32.59 17.22 23.15
C GLU A 10 31.07 17.02 23.14
N THR A 11 30.38 17.67 22.19
CA THR A 11 28.92 17.58 22.06
C THR A 11 28.47 16.20 21.56
N PHE A 12 29.25 15.54 20.70
CA PHE A 12 28.90 14.26 20.07
C PHE A 12 29.97 13.17 20.28
N PRO A 13 30.18 12.72 21.53
CA PRO A 13 31.27 11.80 21.85
C PRO A 13 31.10 10.42 21.19
N GLN A 14 29.86 9.96 21.00
CA GLN A 14 29.53 8.66 20.38
C GLN A 14 29.79 8.64 18.86
N GLN A 15 29.84 9.78 18.20
CA GLN A 15 29.93 9.89 16.73
C GLN A 15 31.30 10.40 16.26
N LYS A 16 32.29 10.48 17.16
CA LYS A 16 33.62 11.07 16.91
C LYS A 16 34.31 10.54 15.65
N GLY A 17 34.16 9.25 15.35
CA GLY A 17 34.75 8.62 14.16
C GLY A 17 34.15 9.11 12.83
N PHE A 18 32.89 9.57 12.84
CA PHE A 18 32.19 10.04 11.64
C PHE A 18 32.07 11.56 11.57
N LEU A 19 32.33 12.28 12.67
CA LEU A 19 32.16 13.73 12.80
C LEU A 19 32.78 14.53 11.65
N HIS A 20 34.01 14.16 11.27
CA HIS A 20 34.73 14.77 10.16
C HIS A 20 34.02 14.62 8.80
N THR A 21 33.21 13.58 8.63
CA THR A 21 32.57 13.26 7.35
C THR A 21 31.18 13.87 7.20
N TYR A 22 30.57 14.41 8.26
CA TYR A 22 29.21 14.93 8.17
C TYR A 22 29.10 16.13 7.25
N CYS A 23 30.04 17.08 7.31
CA CYS A 23 30.02 18.27 6.45
C CYS A 23 30.08 17.87 4.97
N SER A 24 31.05 17.04 4.59
CA SER A 24 31.19 16.62 3.19
C SER A 24 30.02 15.74 2.73
N LYS A 25 29.53 14.81 3.56
CA LYS A 25 28.37 13.97 3.22
C LYS A 25 27.08 14.79 3.11
N ALA A 26 26.86 15.78 3.99
CA ALA A 26 25.68 16.63 3.95
C ALA A 26 25.66 17.49 2.68
N ILE A 27 26.79 18.12 2.33
CA ILE A 27 26.90 18.89 1.08
C ILE A 27 26.73 17.98 -0.13
N TYR A 28 27.31 16.78 -0.12
CA TYR A 28 27.13 15.81 -1.19
C TYR A 28 25.65 15.43 -1.38
N ILE A 29 24.95 15.06 -0.30
CA ILE A 29 23.52 14.71 -0.36
C ILE A 29 22.69 15.91 -0.84
N LEU A 30 22.95 17.12 -0.32
CA LEU A 30 22.23 18.33 -0.72
C LEU A 30 22.41 18.64 -2.20
N THR A 31 23.66 18.61 -2.69
CA THR A 31 23.99 18.81 -4.11
C THR A 31 23.32 17.74 -4.96
N LEU A 32 23.32 16.48 -4.52
CA LEU A 32 22.70 15.39 -5.25
C LEU A 32 21.17 15.54 -5.34
N LEU A 33 20.51 16.02 -4.27
CA LEU A 33 19.07 16.28 -4.27
C LEU A 33 18.70 17.49 -5.12
N LEU A 34 19.40 18.62 -4.96
CA LEU A 34 19.08 19.87 -5.64
C LEU A 34 19.58 19.89 -7.10
N ASP A 35 20.85 19.58 -7.33
CA ASP A 35 21.47 19.67 -8.65
C ASP A 35 21.34 18.36 -9.44
N GLY A 36 21.35 17.21 -8.77
CA GLY A 36 21.23 15.89 -9.42
C GLY A 36 19.77 15.56 -9.74
N TYR A 37 18.95 15.38 -8.71
CA TYR A 37 17.54 15.02 -8.84
C TYR A 37 16.60 16.19 -9.10
N LYS A 38 17.11 17.43 -9.10
CA LYS A 38 16.34 18.64 -9.42
C LYS A 38 15.16 18.90 -8.47
N PHE A 39 15.29 18.51 -7.21
CA PHE A 39 14.35 18.95 -6.18
C PHE A 39 14.46 20.47 -5.99
N ASN A 40 13.31 21.12 -5.81
CA ASN A 40 13.15 22.55 -5.59
C ASN A 40 12.31 22.80 -4.34
N GLU A 41 12.08 24.06 -3.98
CA GLU A 41 11.32 24.42 -2.77
C GLU A 41 9.91 23.83 -2.72
N HIS A 42 9.25 23.66 -3.87
CA HIS A 42 7.89 23.11 -3.95
C HIS A 42 7.86 21.58 -3.80
N THR A 43 8.91 20.89 -4.22
CA THR A 43 9.01 19.42 -4.19
C THR A 43 9.76 18.90 -2.96
N TRP A 44 10.52 19.76 -2.27
CA TRP A 44 11.32 19.38 -1.11
C TRP A 44 10.49 18.72 0.01
N SER A 45 9.25 19.18 0.21
CA SER A 45 8.32 18.64 1.22
C SER A 45 7.91 17.18 0.98
N SER A 46 8.11 16.66 -0.23
CA SER A 46 7.81 15.26 -0.58
C SER A 46 8.91 14.27 -0.16
N ILE A 47 10.08 14.77 0.27
CA ILE A 47 11.20 13.91 0.67
C ILE A 47 11.03 13.51 2.13
N HIS A 48 10.93 12.20 2.37
CA HIS A 48 10.86 11.64 3.72
C HIS A 48 12.14 10.87 4.06
N PHE A 49 12.91 11.36 5.03
CA PHE A 49 14.07 10.65 5.56
C PHE A 49 13.63 9.71 6.68
N SER A 50 13.40 8.44 6.35
CA SER A 50 13.13 7.37 7.32
C SER A 50 14.07 6.19 7.12
N ARG A 51 14.46 5.56 8.23
CA ARG A 51 15.26 4.32 8.20
C ARG A 51 14.38 3.07 8.24
N GLN A 52 13.19 3.14 8.84
CA GLN A 52 12.33 1.99 9.10
C GLN A 52 10.88 2.25 8.72
N ALA A 53 10.19 1.19 8.30
CA ALA A 53 8.75 1.14 8.12
C ALA A 53 8.24 -0.17 8.72
N ALA A 54 7.16 -0.10 9.52
CA ALA A 54 6.58 -1.27 10.19
C ALA A 54 7.62 -2.17 10.90
N ASN A 55 8.53 -1.57 11.68
CA ASN A 55 9.63 -2.23 12.40
C ASN A 55 10.65 -2.98 11.52
N THR A 56 10.69 -2.70 10.21
CA THR A 56 11.66 -3.28 9.27
C THR A 56 12.50 -2.16 8.66
N ASP A 57 13.81 -2.38 8.50
CA ASP A 57 14.70 -1.43 7.83
C ASP A 57 14.31 -1.30 6.34
N ILE A 58 14.19 -0.06 5.87
CA ILE A 58 13.86 0.26 4.49
C ILE A 58 15.08 -0.03 3.61
N GLY A 59 14.92 -0.91 2.62
CA GLY A 59 15.98 -1.27 1.69
C GLY A 59 15.54 -2.30 0.66
N TRP A 60 16.44 -2.61 -0.28
CA TRP A 60 16.20 -3.57 -1.36
C TRP A 60 16.15 -5.02 -0.88
N THR A 61 16.70 -5.32 0.30
CA THR A 61 16.79 -6.69 0.84
C THR A 61 15.42 -7.37 0.97
N LEU A 62 14.41 -6.66 1.49
CA LEU A 62 13.07 -7.23 1.68
C LEU A 62 12.41 -7.50 0.32
N GLY A 63 12.45 -6.54 -0.61
CA GLY A 63 11.91 -6.72 -1.96
C GLY A 63 12.60 -7.86 -2.72
N PHE A 64 13.92 -8.00 -2.53
CA PHE A 64 14.70 -9.10 -3.10
C PHE A 64 14.23 -10.47 -2.56
N MET A 65 14.05 -10.59 -1.24
CA MET A 65 13.50 -11.82 -0.64
C MET A 65 12.10 -12.14 -1.17
N LEU A 66 11.21 -11.14 -1.22
CA LEU A 66 9.85 -11.31 -1.70
C LEU A 66 9.81 -11.82 -3.16
N ASN A 67 10.63 -11.24 -4.04
CA ASN A 67 10.76 -11.70 -5.42
C ASN A 67 11.26 -13.15 -5.50
N PHE A 68 12.29 -13.49 -4.71
CA PHE A 68 12.85 -14.85 -4.70
C PHE A 68 11.83 -15.91 -4.23
N THR A 69 10.99 -15.54 -3.26
CA THR A 69 9.93 -16.42 -2.74
C THR A 69 8.64 -16.41 -3.55
N ASN A 70 8.59 -15.64 -4.64
CA ASN A 70 7.39 -15.42 -5.46
C ASN A 70 6.15 -15.01 -4.61
N MET A 71 6.38 -14.20 -3.57
CA MET A 71 5.34 -13.75 -2.63
C MET A 71 4.63 -12.46 -3.09
N ILE A 72 5.10 -11.82 -4.17
CA ILE A 72 4.42 -10.66 -4.79
C ILE A 72 3.54 -11.20 -5.91
N PRO A 73 2.22 -11.30 -5.71
CA PRO A 73 1.34 -11.84 -6.74
C PRO A 73 1.34 -10.89 -7.94
N THR A 74 1.53 -11.45 -9.15
CA THR A 74 1.55 -10.68 -10.40
C THR A 74 0.14 -10.25 -10.83
N GLU A 75 -0.85 -11.02 -10.40
CA GLU A 75 -2.26 -10.73 -10.55
C GLU A 75 -2.81 -10.13 -9.26
N ALA A 76 -3.70 -9.14 -9.37
CA ALA A 76 -4.44 -8.67 -8.20
C ALA A 76 -5.09 -9.90 -7.56
N LEU A 77 -4.90 -10.09 -6.24
CA LEU A 77 -5.57 -11.14 -5.49
C LEU A 77 -7.04 -11.06 -5.83
N GLU A 78 -7.51 -11.98 -6.70
CA GLU A 78 -8.85 -11.98 -7.29
C GLU A 78 -9.79 -11.65 -6.15
N HIS A 79 -10.28 -10.41 -6.18
CA HIS A 79 -11.05 -9.85 -5.09
C HIS A 79 -12.18 -10.83 -4.88
N ILE A 80 -12.06 -11.58 -3.78
CA ILE A 80 -12.82 -12.77 -3.43
C ILE A 80 -14.09 -12.78 -4.25
N LYS A 81 -14.15 -13.64 -5.28
CA LYS A 81 -15.37 -13.96 -6.01
C LYS A 81 -16.31 -14.68 -5.03
N GLY A 82 -16.74 -13.93 -4.02
CA GLY A 82 -17.46 -14.35 -2.82
C GLY A 82 -18.91 -14.69 -3.12
N HIS A 83 -19.28 -14.63 -4.39
CA HIS A 83 -20.40 -15.38 -4.92
C HIS A 83 -19.90 -16.31 -6.00
N GLN A 84 -19.87 -17.61 -5.68
CA GLN A 84 -19.99 -18.65 -6.68
C GLN A 84 -21.19 -18.28 -7.57
N PRO A 85 -20.99 -17.97 -8.86
CA PRO A 85 -22.07 -17.50 -9.73
C PRO A 85 -23.24 -18.49 -9.79
N SER A 86 -22.99 -19.77 -9.50
CA SER A 86 -24.01 -20.82 -9.42
C SER A 86 -25.03 -20.62 -8.29
N LEU A 87 -24.60 -20.17 -7.09
CA LEU A 87 -25.50 -19.98 -5.95
C LEU A 87 -26.39 -18.76 -6.13
N TRP A 88 -25.84 -17.68 -6.71
CA TRP A 88 -26.61 -16.48 -7.03
C TRP A 88 -27.65 -16.73 -8.12
N ALA A 89 -27.30 -17.48 -9.16
CA ALA A 89 -28.24 -17.88 -10.20
C ALA A 89 -29.40 -18.71 -9.64
N GLY A 90 -29.12 -19.65 -8.72
CA GLY A 90 -30.15 -20.43 -8.03
C GLY A 90 -31.11 -19.56 -7.19
N ALA A 91 -30.58 -18.61 -6.42
CA ALA A 91 -31.37 -17.70 -5.61
C ALA A 91 -32.31 -16.83 -6.46
N VAL A 92 -31.79 -16.25 -7.56
CA VAL A 92 -32.59 -15.44 -8.49
C VAL A 92 -33.70 -16.28 -9.13
N SER A 93 -33.40 -17.52 -9.55
CA SER A 93 -34.39 -18.42 -10.13
C SER A 93 -35.52 -18.75 -9.15
N PHE A 94 -35.22 -18.98 -7.87
CA PHE A 94 -36.24 -19.30 -6.87
C PHE A 94 -37.17 -18.12 -6.60
N ILE A 95 -36.62 -16.90 -6.53
CA ILE A 95 -37.40 -15.66 -6.35
C ILE A 95 -38.38 -15.47 -7.52
N VAL A 96 -37.92 -15.64 -8.76
CA VAL A 96 -38.78 -15.50 -9.95
C VAL A 96 -39.90 -16.54 -9.93
N LEU A 97 -39.59 -17.79 -9.60
CA LEU A 97 -40.59 -18.87 -9.54
C LEU A 97 -41.68 -18.59 -8.48
N ALA A 98 -41.28 -18.10 -7.30
CA ALA A 98 -42.20 -17.75 -6.23
C ALA A 98 -43.16 -16.62 -6.63
N ILE A 99 -42.66 -15.60 -7.33
CA ILE A 99 -43.48 -14.48 -7.83
C ILE A 99 -44.50 -14.98 -8.86
N VAL A 100 -44.07 -15.81 -9.83
CA VAL A 100 -44.98 -16.36 -10.85
C VAL A 100 -46.05 -17.23 -10.20
N ALA A 101 -45.68 -18.12 -9.27
CA ALA A 101 -46.64 -18.96 -8.55
C ALA A 101 -47.65 -18.11 -7.75
N GLY A 102 -47.19 -17.04 -7.09
CA GLY A 102 -48.06 -16.10 -6.39
C GLY A 102 -49.05 -15.40 -7.33
N LEU A 103 -48.59 -14.90 -8.48
CA LEU A 103 -49.46 -14.27 -9.48
C LEU A 103 -50.51 -15.23 -10.04
N VAL A 104 -50.14 -16.47 -10.32
CA VAL A 104 -51.06 -17.51 -10.79
C VAL A 104 -52.09 -17.85 -9.70
N ALA A 105 -51.66 -18.00 -8.45
CA ALA A 105 -52.58 -18.27 -7.33
C ALA A 105 -53.58 -17.12 -7.14
N VAL A 106 -53.12 -15.87 -7.20
CA VAL A 106 -54.01 -14.69 -7.13
C VAL A 106 -54.97 -14.66 -8.31
N PHE A 107 -54.51 -14.92 -9.53
CA PHE A 107 -55.37 -14.97 -10.71
C PHE A 107 -56.46 -16.05 -10.59
N LEU A 108 -56.08 -17.26 -10.16
CA LEU A 108 -57.03 -18.35 -9.91
C LEU A 108 -58.04 -17.99 -8.82
N GLN A 109 -57.60 -17.42 -7.70
CA GLN A 109 -58.51 -16.96 -6.64
C GLN A 109 -59.45 -15.85 -7.11
N CYS A 110 -58.97 -14.90 -7.92
CA CYS A 110 -59.83 -13.87 -8.52
C CYS A 110 -60.85 -14.48 -9.48
N SER A 111 -60.45 -15.43 -10.32
CA SER A 111 -61.34 -16.11 -11.29
C SER A 111 -62.38 -17.03 -10.63
N TRP A 112 -62.06 -17.63 -9.48
CA TRP A 112 -62.99 -18.45 -8.70
C TRP A 112 -63.93 -17.61 -7.83
N LYS A 113 -63.55 -16.38 -7.48
CA LYS A 113 -64.37 -15.44 -6.69
C LYS A 113 -65.42 -14.70 -7.55
N THR A 114 -65.30 -14.77 -8.87
CA THR A 114 -66.15 -14.05 -9.84
C THR A 114 -67.24 -14.90 -10.49
N GLU A 115 -67.43 -16.16 -10.05
CA GLU A 115 -68.70 -16.90 -10.15
C GLU A 115 -69.55 -16.74 -8.90
#